data_AF-A0A522CA39-F1
#
_entry.id   AF-A0A522CA39-F1
#
_cell.length_a   1.000
_cell.length_b   1.000
_cell.length_c   1.000
_cell.angle_alpha   90.00
_cell.angle_beta   90.00
_cell.angle_gamma   90.00
#
_symmetry.space_group_name_H-M   'P 1'
#
loop_
_entity.id
_entity.type
_entity.pdbx_description
1 polymer ?
#
loop_
_entity_poly.entity_id
_entity_poly.type
_entity_poly.pdbx_seq_one_letter_code
_entity_poly.pdbx_strand_id
1 'polypeptide(L)'
;MDSQRVKKIFESVKAGKLSIEEAIKKLKHLPFEDISFAKIDHHRQLRQGVPEVIFASGKTGAQVISIARAMYKRSGGFLITKATKKIYAALKIKGAKFHPASGMISVGGEKNKNGNVLVFTAGTSDIPVAEEASVTASFLGSKVETVYDVGVAGLHRLLNNKKSLHSARVIIVVAGMEGALPSVVG
;
A
#
# COMPACT_ATOMS: atom_id res chain seq x y z
N MET A 1 5.87 4.93 14.40
CA MET A 1 5.67 4.11 15.61
C MET A 1 4.26 3.55 15.52
N ASP A 2 4.07 2.24 15.76
CA ASP A 2 2.76 1.59 15.60
C ASP A 2 1.89 1.77 16.86
N SER A 3 0.57 1.83 16.67
CA SER A 3 -0.46 1.99 17.71
C SER A 3 -0.37 0.90 18.79
N GLN A 4 -0.02 -0.34 18.42
CA GLN A 4 0.20 -1.40 19.42
C GLN A 4 1.39 -1.10 20.34
N ARG A 5 2.44 -0.47 19.81
CA ARG A 5 3.64 -0.13 20.57
C ARG A 5 3.39 1.05 21.50
N VAL A 6 2.60 2.03 21.05
CA VAL A 6 2.09 3.14 21.88
C VAL A 6 1.25 2.59 23.04
N LYS A 7 0.31 1.68 22.73
CA LYS A 7 -0.55 1.04 23.73
C LYS A 7 0.28 0.30 24.79
N LYS A 8 1.28 -0.48 24.38
CA LYS A 8 2.20 -1.15 25.31
C LYS A 8 2.98 -0.19 26.21
N ILE A 9 3.37 0.98 25.70
CA ILE A 9 4.02 2.02 26.52
C ILE A 9 3.03 2.50 27.60
N PHE A 10 1.79 2.85 27.22
CA PHE A 10 0.78 3.29 28.18
C PHE A 10 0.39 2.20 29.20
N GLU A 11 0.25 0.94 28.76
CA GLU A 11 0.01 -0.19 29.66
C GLU A 11 1.17 -0.38 30.66
N SER A 12 2.41 -0.17 30.22
CA SER A 12 3.61 -0.27 31.09
C SER A 12 3.67 0.87 32.11
N VAL A 13 3.26 2.09 31.73
CA VAL A 13 3.12 3.22 32.65
C VAL A 13 2.01 2.95 33.67
N LYS A 14 0.83 2.50 33.22
CA LYS A 14 -0.30 2.16 34.11
C LYS A 14 0.08 1.06 35.12
N ALA A 15 0.91 0.11 34.70
CA ALA A 15 1.40 -0.97 35.56
C ALA A 15 2.58 -0.56 36.47
N GLY A 16 3.03 0.70 36.44
CA GLY A 16 4.18 1.17 37.22
C GLY A 16 5.53 0.64 36.77
N LYS A 17 5.59 -0.07 35.63
CA LYS A 17 6.83 -0.68 35.08
C LYS A 17 7.69 0.30 34.28
N LEU A 18 7.15 1.48 33.97
CA LEU A 18 7.81 2.52 33.18
C LEU A 18 7.42 3.87 33.76
N SER A 19 8.39 4.75 34.01
CA SER A 19 8.05 6.11 34.47
C SER A 19 7.43 6.94 33.33
N ILE A 20 6.68 7.98 33.68
CA ILE A 20 6.12 8.92 32.69
C ILE A 20 7.25 9.58 31.89
N GLU A 21 8.37 9.91 32.52
CA GLU A 21 9.54 10.52 31.86
C GLU A 21 10.23 9.58 30.87
N GLU A 22 10.33 8.29 31.22
CA GLU A 22 10.83 7.25 30.32
C GLU A 22 9.88 6.99 29.16
N ALA A 23 8.57 7.02 29.42
CA ALA A 23 7.54 6.94 28.37
C ALA A 23 7.66 8.12 27.41
N ILE A 24 7.76 9.35 27.93
CA ILE A 24 7.99 10.56 27.13
C ILE A 24 9.29 10.44 26.34
N LYS A 25 10.39 9.94 26.91
CA LYS A 25 11.64 9.68 26.17
C LYS A 25 11.46 8.68 25.02
N LYS A 26 10.70 7.60 25.24
CA LYS A 26 10.37 6.61 24.19
C LYS A 26 9.45 7.18 23.11
N LEU A 27 8.57 8.11 23.47
CA LEU A 27 7.70 8.85 22.55
C LEU A 27 8.42 10.02 21.86
N LYS A 28 9.54 10.50 22.42
CA LYS A 28 10.32 11.68 21.99
C LYS A 28 11.06 11.51 20.68
N HIS A 29 11.15 10.30 20.13
CA HIS A 29 11.73 10.12 18.80
C HIS A 29 10.90 10.89 17.78
N LEU A 30 11.57 11.70 16.95
CA LEU A 30 10.93 12.49 15.90
C LEU A 30 9.96 11.62 15.08
N PRO A 31 8.82 12.19 14.64
CA PRO A 31 7.85 11.45 13.83
C PRO A 31 8.45 10.98 12.51
N PHE A 32 9.59 11.57 12.12
CA PHE A 32 10.36 11.24 10.96
C PHE A 32 11.81 10.82 11.28
N GLU A 33 12.41 10.07 10.36
CA GLU A 33 13.84 9.77 10.32
C GLU A 33 14.46 10.59 9.19
N ASP A 34 15.51 11.36 9.50
CA ASP A 34 16.24 12.13 8.49
C ASP A 34 17.40 11.29 7.95
N ILE A 35 17.34 10.97 6.66
CA ILE A 35 18.39 10.25 5.93
C ILE A 35 19.03 11.15 4.86
N SER A 36 19.48 12.35 5.25
CA SER A 36 20.23 13.34 4.46
C SER A 36 19.49 13.95 3.27
N PHE A 37 18.89 13.13 2.40
CA PHE A 37 18.14 13.53 1.21
C PHE A 37 16.63 13.26 1.34
N ALA A 38 16.18 12.68 2.46
CA ALA A 38 14.76 12.44 2.71
C ALA A 38 14.45 12.41 4.21
N LYS A 39 13.24 12.85 4.56
CA LYS A 39 12.67 12.75 5.91
C LYS A 39 11.51 11.76 5.87
N ILE A 40 11.73 10.57 6.40
CA ILE A 40 10.79 9.44 6.35
C ILE A 40 9.83 9.55 7.53
N ASP A 41 8.55 9.82 7.28
CA ASP A 41 7.48 9.94 8.27
C ASP A 41 6.95 8.58 8.73
N HIS A 42 7.62 8.03 9.74
CA HIS A 42 7.23 6.79 10.40
C HIS A 42 5.93 6.89 11.21
N HIS A 43 5.35 8.08 11.37
CA HIS A 43 4.11 8.31 12.12
C HIS A 43 2.90 8.49 11.20
N ARG A 44 3.09 8.48 9.87
CA ARG A 44 2.00 8.65 8.90
C ARG A 44 0.85 7.67 9.13
N GLN A 45 1.17 6.40 9.37
CA GLN A 45 0.16 5.37 9.63
C GLN A 45 -0.69 5.67 10.87
N LEU A 46 -0.09 6.22 11.93
CA LEU A 46 -0.82 6.57 13.14
C LEU A 46 -1.74 7.79 12.95
N ARG A 47 -1.34 8.74 12.10
CA ARG A 47 -2.12 9.97 11.85
C ARG A 47 -3.17 9.82 10.75
N GLN A 48 -2.90 8.99 9.73
CA GLN A 48 -3.70 8.89 8.51
C GLN A 48 -4.27 7.48 8.25
N GLY A 49 -3.95 6.49 9.09
CA GLY A 49 -4.33 5.10 8.89
C GLY A 49 -3.51 4.36 7.82
N VAL A 50 -2.72 5.07 7.02
CA VAL A 50 -1.89 4.50 5.94
C VAL A 50 -0.40 4.83 6.14
N PRO A 51 0.52 3.87 5.94
CA PRO A 51 1.95 4.13 6.03
C PRO A 51 2.43 5.02 4.87
N GLU A 52 3.63 5.56 5.02
CA GLU A 52 4.30 6.25 3.92
C GLU A 52 4.59 5.28 2.75
N VAL A 53 4.56 5.80 1.52
CA VAL A 53 4.80 5.05 0.28
C VAL A 53 5.96 5.69 -0.46
N ILE A 54 6.86 4.86 -1.00
CA ILE A 54 8.05 5.33 -1.70
C ILE A 54 7.74 5.49 -3.18
N PHE A 55 7.66 6.72 -3.67
CA PHE A 55 7.58 6.99 -5.10
C PHE A 55 8.97 6.88 -5.74
N ALA A 56 9.22 5.86 -6.58
CA ALA A 56 10.55 5.61 -7.15
C ALA A 56 10.88 6.48 -8.36
N SER A 57 9.88 6.91 -9.14
CA SER A 57 10.13 7.75 -10.32
C SER A 57 10.74 9.09 -9.91
N GLY A 58 11.74 9.54 -10.68
CA GLY A 58 12.52 10.75 -10.38
C GLY A 58 13.57 10.60 -9.26
N LYS A 59 13.67 9.44 -8.60
CA LYS A 59 14.73 9.15 -7.60
C LYS A 59 15.80 8.23 -8.18
N THR A 60 17.02 8.33 -7.67
CA THR A 60 18.05 7.33 -7.98
C THR A 60 17.73 6.00 -7.30
N GLY A 61 18.17 4.88 -7.89
CA GLY A 61 17.98 3.56 -7.29
C GLY A 61 18.56 3.45 -5.88
N ALA A 62 19.71 4.09 -5.63
CA ALA A 62 20.35 4.13 -4.32
C ALA A 62 19.47 4.85 -3.26
N GLN A 63 18.86 5.99 -3.63
CA GLN A 63 17.94 6.71 -2.75
C GLN A 63 16.72 5.86 -2.39
N VAL A 64 16.09 5.21 -3.38
CA VAL A 64 14.92 4.35 -3.16
C VAL A 64 15.26 3.19 -2.23
N ILE A 65 16.40 2.52 -2.45
CA ILE A 65 16.85 1.39 -1.63
C ILE A 65 17.14 1.83 -0.19
N SER A 66 17.79 2.98 -0.01
CA SER A 66 18.08 3.53 1.31
C SER A 66 16.80 3.83 2.09
N ILE A 67 15.83 4.51 1.46
CA ILE A 67 14.51 4.78 2.06
C ILE A 67 13.82 3.46 2.45
N ALA A 68 13.77 2.50 1.52
CA ALA A 68 13.10 1.21 1.75
C ALA A 68 13.73 0.43 2.90
N ARG A 69 15.06 0.44 3.03
CA ARG A 69 15.77 -0.23 4.13
C ARG A 69 15.50 0.44 5.47
N ALA A 70 15.50 1.77 5.52
CA ALA A 70 15.19 2.53 6.72
C ALA A 70 13.75 2.26 7.20
N MET A 71 12.78 2.30 6.28
CA MET A 71 11.40 1.91 6.56
C MET A 71 11.29 0.46 7.05
N TYR A 72 11.86 -0.49 6.31
CA TYR A 72 11.81 -1.91 6.67
C TYR A 72 12.40 -2.21 8.04
N LYS A 73 13.50 -1.54 8.42
CA LYS A 73 14.14 -1.71 9.73
C LYS A 73 13.22 -1.28 10.88
N ARG A 74 12.37 -0.26 10.67
CA ARG A 74 11.53 0.32 11.73
C ARG A 74 10.13 -0.29 11.80
N SER A 75 9.50 -0.59 10.67
CA SER A 75 8.11 -1.09 10.60
C SER A 75 7.99 -2.55 10.13
N GLY A 76 9.05 -3.13 9.55
CA GLY A 76 8.99 -4.45 8.92
C GLY A 76 8.25 -4.47 7.58
N GLY A 77 7.86 -3.31 7.05
CA GLY A 77 7.07 -3.22 5.82
C GLY A 77 7.25 -1.91 5.06
N PHE A 78 7.05 -1.96 3.73
CA PHE A 78 7.00 -0.79 2.86
C PHE A 78 6.24 -1.10 1.56
N LEU A 79 5.87 -0.03 0.87
CA LEU A 79 5.32 -0.05 -0.48
C LEU A 79 6.13 0.92 -1.35
N ILE A 80 6.52 0.49 -2.55
CA ILE A 80 7.21 1.31 -3.55
C ILE A 80 6.36 1.33 -4.82
N THR A 81 6.09 2.53 -5.35
CA THR A 81 5.39 2.73 -6.63
C THR A 81 6.37 3.12 -7.74
N LYS A 82 6.01 2.81 -8.99
CA LYS A 82 6.78 3.15 -10.21
C LYS A 82 8.25 2.67 -10.16
N ALA A 83 8.50 1.52 -9.55
CA ALA A 83 9.81 0.92 -9.43
C ALA A 83 10.18 0.07 -10.65
N THR A 84 11.48 -0.12 -10.86
CA THR A 84 12.00 -1.00 -11.90
C THR A 84 12.44 -2.35 -11.31
N LYS A 85 12.52 -3.38 -12.16
CA LYS A 85 13.07 -4.70 -11.78
C LYS A 85 14.51 -4.60 -11.23
N LYS A 86 15.30 -3.61 -11.70
CA LYS A 86 16.66 -3.34 -11.21
C LYS A 86 16.66 -2.90 -9.75
N ILE A 87 15.75 -1.99 -9.35
CA ILE A 87 15.59 -1.57 -7.95
C ILE A 87 15.20 -2.77 -7.08
N TYR A 88 14.24 -3.58 -7.54
CA TYR A 88 13.84 -4.79 -6.83
C TYR A 88 15.00 -5.77 -6.59
N ALA A 89 15.76 -6.09 -7.65
CA ALA A 89 16.90 -7.00 -7.55
C ALA A 89 17.99 -6.49 -6.58
N ALA A 90 18.16 -5.17 -6.49
CA ALA A 90 19.15 -4.55 -5.60
C ALA A 90 18.70 -4.43 -4.14
N LEU A 91 17.39 -4.45 -3.85
CA LEU A 91 16.87 -4.36 -2.47
C LEU A 91 17.39 -5.50 -1.58
N LYS A 92 17.33 -6.74 -2.09
CA LYS A 92 17.69 -7.98 -1.38
C LYS A 92 16.98 -8.14 -0.02
N ILE A 93 15.70 -7.78 0.05
CA ILE A 93 14.86 -7.88 1.26
C ILE A 93 14.00 -9.15 1.19
N LYS A 94 14.12 -10.02 2.20
CA LYS A 94 13.35 -11.26 2.29
C LYS A 94 11.85 -10.96 2.34
N GLY A 95 11.08 -11.65 1.50
CA GLY A 95 9.62 -11.49 1.45
C GLY A 95 9.12 -10.28 0.65
N ALA A 96 10.02 -9.45 0.12
CA ALA A 96 9.62 -8.43 -0.84
C ALA A 96 9.15 -9.08 -2.15
N LYS A 97 8.09 -8.54 -2.74
CA LYS A 97 7.52 -8.97 -4.02
C LYS A 97 7.55 -7.84 -5.01
N PHE A 98 7.93 -8.12 -6.25
CA PHE A 98 7.83 -7.19 -7.37
C PHE A 98 6.63 -7.57 -8.24
N HIS A 99 5.81 -6.56 -8.56
CA HIS A 99 4.62 -6.69 -9.38
C HIS A 99 4.92 -6.03 -10.74
N PRO A 100 5.27 -6.82 -11.78
CA PRO A 100 5.84 -6.28 -13.01
C PRO A 100 4.83 -5.44 -13.81
N ALA A 101 3.54 -5.77 -13.74
CA ALA A 101 2.49 -5.04 -14.47
C ALA A 101 2.33 -3.59 -13.98
N SER A 102 2.39 -3.34 -12.67
CA SER A 102 2.23 -2.00 -12.07
C SER A 102 3.56 -1.31 -11.73
N GLY A 103 4.68 -2.04 -11.73
CA GLY A 103 5.95 -1.55 -11.22
C GLY A 103 5.95 -1.36 -9.70
N MET A 104 5.11 -2.11 -8.97
CA MET A 104 5.03 -2.03 -7.52
C MET A 104 6.04 -2.95 -6.84
N ILE A 105 6.58 -2.55 -5.69
CA ILE A 105 7.29 -3.45 -4.77
C ILE A 105 6.65 -3.37 -3.40
N SER A 106 6.31 -4.52 -2.81
CA SER A 106 5.63 -4.58 -1.52
C SER A 106 6.29 -5.58 -0.57
N VAL A 107 6.38 -5.25 0.71
CA VAL A 107 6.75 -6.19 1.79
C VAL A 107 6.05 -5.81 3.09
N GLY A 108 5.62 -6.80 3.89
CA GLY A 108 5.09 -6.55 5.23
C GLY A 108 3.73 -5.85 5.28
N GLY A 109 2.87 -6.08 4.27
CA GLY A 109 1.47 -5.60 4.30
C GLY A 109 0.59 -6.36 5.30
N GLU A 110 -0.62 -5.86 5.52
CA GLU A 110 -1.58 -6.40 6.48
C GLU A 110 -1.90 -7.87 6.21
N LYS A 111 -1.84 -8.73 7.23
CA LYS A 111 -2.11 -10.17 7.07
C LYS A 111 -3.60 -10.48 7.07
N ASN A 112 -4.35 -9.81 7.93
CA ASN A 112 -5.78 -10.00 8.05
C ASN A 112 -6.49 -9.16 6.99
N LYS A 113 -7.13 -9.83 6.04
CA LYS A 113 -7.84 -9.16 4.94
C LYS A 113 -9.33 -9.09 5.21
N ASN A 114 -9.88 -7.88 5.23
CA ASN A 114 -11.29 -7.62 5.52
C ASN A 114 -11.94 -6.79 4.41
N GLY A 115 -13.24 -7.02 4.18
CA GLY A 115 -13.96 -6.41 3.06
C GLY A 115 -13.48 -6.91 1.70
N ASN A 116 -14.26 -6.62 0.66
CA ASN A 116 -13.94 -6.98 -0.72
C ASN A 116 -13.87 -5.71 -1.57
N VAL A 117 -12.75 -5.52 -2.25
CA VAL A 117 -12.53 -4.46 -3.25
C VAL A 117 -12.47 -5.13 -4.61
N LEU A 118 -13.35 -4.73 -5.52
CA LEU A 118 -13.36 -5.24 -6.88
C LEU A 118 -12.73 -4.19 -7.80
N VAL A 119 -11.72 -4.57 -8.57
CA VAL A 119 -11.01 -3.68 -9.48
C VAL A 119 -11.27 -4.10 -10.92
N PHE A 120 -11.79 -3.18 -11.73
CA PHE A 120 -12.08 -3.39 -13.14
C PHE A 120 -11.16 -2.60 -14.05
N THR A 121 -10.85 -3.16 -15.22
CA THR A 121 -10.33 -2.37 -16.35
C THR A 121 -11.24 -2.42 -17.56
N ALA A 122 -11.37 -1.30 -18.26
CA ALA A 122 -12.05 -1.27 -19.56
C ALA A 122 -11.23 -1.95 -20.65
N GLY A 123 -9.91 -1.73 -20.65
CA GLY A 123 -8.99 -2.37 -21.58
C GLY A 123 -7.73 -2.92 -20.92
N THR A 124 -6.87 -3.55 -21.73
CA THR A 124 -5.59 -4.10 -21.27
C THR A 124 -4.54 -3.01 -20.98
N SER A 125 -4.65 -1.84 -21.61
CA SER A 125 -3.80 -0.67 -21.36
C SER A 125 -3.91 -0.13 -19.93
N ASP A 126 -5.05 -0.38 -19.29
CA ASP A 126 -5.37 0.11 -17.94
C ASP A 126 -4.86 -0.84 -16.83
N ILE A 127 -4.42 -2.05 -17.20
CA ILE A 127 -3.95 -3.10 -16.27
C ILE A 127 -2.86 -2.58 -15.32
N PRO A 128 -1.82 -1.84 -15.76
CA PRO A 128 -0.80 -1.32 -14.85
C PRO A 128 -1.35 -0.47 -13.70
N VAL A 129 -2.40 0.31 -13.98
CA VAL A 129 -3.04 1.19 -12.99
C VAL A 129 -3.97 0.38 -12.07
N ALA A 130 -4.72 -0.58 -12.61
CA ALA A 130 -5.55 -1.47 -11.81
C ALA A 130 -4.71 -2.37 -10.87
N GLU A 131 -3.56 -2.85 -11.34
CA GLU A 131 -2.61 -3.61 -10.53
C GLU A 131 -2.00 -2.74 -9.42
N GLU A 132 -1.75 -1.44 -9.66
CA GLU A 132 -1.29 -0.51 -8.61
C GLU A 132 -2.35 -0.34 -7.51
N ALA A 133 -3.63 -0.19 -7.90
CA ALA A 133 -4.75 -0.13 -6.96
C ALA A 133 -4.91 -1.45 -6.20
N SER A 134 -4.83 -2.59 -6.89
CA SER A 134 -4.98 -3.92 -6.31
C SER A 134 -3.89 -4.23 -5.27
N VAL A 135 -2.62 -4.00 -5.63
CA VAL A 135 -1.50 -4.21 -4.72
C VAL A 135 -1.61 -3.29 -3.50
N THR A 136 -2.01 -2.04 -3.70
CA THR A 136 -2.17 -1.07 -2.60
C THR A 136 -3.31 -1.45 -1.65
N ALA A 137 -4.50 -1.72 -2.18
CA ALA A 137 -5.66 -2.11 -1.38
C ALA A 137 -5.40 -3.41 -0.62
N SER A 138 -4.77 -4.39 -1.27
CA SER A 138 -4.33 -5.61 -0.61
C SER A 138 -3.33 -5.28 0.48
N PHE A 139 -2.26 -4.54 0.20
CA PHE A 139 -1.23 -4.16 1.17
C PHE A 139 -1.83 -3.53 2.45
N LEU A 140 -2.86 -2.71 2.30
CA LEU A 140 -3.55 -2.01 3.39
C LEU A 140 -4.61 -2.85 4.13
N GLY A 141 -4.88 -4.09 3.69
CA GLY A 141 -5.73 -5.03 4.44
C GLY A 141 -7.08 -5.35 3.81
N SER A 142 -7.30 -5.05 2.53
CA SER A 142 -8.50 -5.47 1.81
C SER A 142 -8.33 -6.82 1.11
N LYS A 143 -9.40 -7.61 0.99
CA LYS A 143 -9.45 -8.64 -0.07
C LYS A 143 -9.67 -7.93 -1.39
N VAL A 144 -8.96 -8.35 -2.42
CA VAL A 144 -9.05 -7.72 -3.74
C VAL A 144 -9.33 -8.78 -4.77
N GLU A 145 -10.31 -8.50 -5.61
CA GLU A 145 -10.62 -9.24 -6.83
C GLU A 145 -10.38 -8.32 -8.02
N THR A 146 -9.77 -8.83 -9.08
CA THR A 146 -9.47 -8.07 -10.29
C THR A 146 -10.14 -8.71 -11.49
N VAL A 147 -10.75 -7.90 -12.34
CA VAL A 147 -11.36 -8.33 -13.59
C VAL A 147 -10.91 -7.38 -14.69
N TYR A 148 -10.22 -7.92 -15.69
CA TYR A 148 -9.61 -7.14 -16.76
C TYR A 148 -10.41 -7.24 -18.06
N ASP A 149 -10.28 -6.21 -18.89
CA ASP A 149 -10.83 -6.17 -20.25
C ASP A 149 -12.36 -6.32 -20.32
N VAL A 150 -13.06 -5.58 -19.45
CA VAL A 150 -14.53 -5.47 -19.38
C VAL A 150 -15.02 -4.15 -19.96
N GLY A 151 -14.53 -3.78 -21.14
CA GLY A 151 -14.96 -2.57 -21.85
C GLY A 151 -16.46 -2.55 -22.19
N VAL A 152 -16.98 -1.35 -22.47
CA VAL A 152 -18.42 -1.11 -22.69
C VAL A 152 -18.99 -1.89 -23.89
N ALA A 153 -18.18 -2.11 -24.94
CA ALA A 153 -18.54 -2.94 -26.10
C ALA A 153 -18.82 -4.42 -25.72
N GLY A 154 -18.37 -4.85 -24.53
CA GLY A 154 -18.52 -6.20 -24.01
C GLY A 154 -19.33 -6.27 -22.72
N LEU A 155 -20.40 -5.49 -22.59
CA LEU A 155 -21.26 -5.43 -21.38
C LEU A 155 -21.70 -6.80 -20.84
N HIS A 156 -21.86 -7.80 -21.72
CA HIS A 156 -22.11 -9.20 -21.34
C HIS A 156 -21.00 -9.79 -20.45
N ARG A 157 -19.73 -9.41 -20.66
CA ARG A 157 -18.58 -9.79 -19.82
C ARG A 157 -18.69 -9.22 -18.41
N LEU A 158 -19.23 -8.01 -18.28
CA LEU A 158 -19.51 -7.39 -16.99
C LEU A 158 -20.67 -8.09 -16.26
N LEU A 159 -21.74 -8.42 -16.99
CA LEU A 159 -22.90 -9.14 -16.44
C LEU A 159 -22.55 -10.56 -15.97
N ASN A 160 -21.53 -11.20 -16.55
CA ASN A 160 -21.01 -12.49 -16.07
C ASN A 160 -20.33 -12.38 -14.69
N ASN A 161 -19.97 -11.17 -14.24
CA ASN A 161 -19.37 -10.90 -12.94
C ASN A 161 -20.37 -10.32 -11.92
N LYS A 162 -21.68 -10.48 -12.13
CA LYS A 162 -22.75 -9.98 -11.24
C LYS A 162 -22.56 -10.34 -9.78
N LYS A 163 -22.12 -11.57 -9.46
CA LYS A 163 -21.90 -12.00 -8.08
C LYS A 163 -20.79 -11.19 -7.41
N SER A 164 -19.66 -11.02 -8.09
CA SER A 164 -18.54 -10.22 -7.61
C SER A 164 -18.94 -8.77 -7.41
N LEU A 165 -19.65 -8.18 -8.38
CA LEU A 165 -20.21 -6.81 -8.30
C LEU A 165 -21.08 -6.62 -7.05
N HIS A 166 -22.05 -7.51 -6.81
CA HIS A 166 -22.94 -7.41 -5.65
C HIS A 166 -22.24 -7.65 -4.31
N SER A 167 -21.15 -8.44 -4.30
CA SER A 167 -20.41 -8.76 -3.07
C SER A 167 -19.37 -7.70 -2.69
N ALA A 168 -18.99 -6.84 -3.64
CA ALA A 168 -17.96 -5.82 -3.44
C ALA A 168 -18.47 -4.71 -2.53
N ARG A 169 -17.64 -4.31 -1.55
CA ARG A 169 -17.90 -3.14 -0.71
C ARG A 169 -17.44 -1.84 -1.36
N VAL A 170 -16.42 -1.96 -2.21
CA VAL A 170 -15.85 -0.86 -2.99
C VAL A 170 -15.54 -1.41 -4.37
N ILE A 171 -15.90 -0.65 -5.40
CA ILE A 171 -15.56 -0.95 -6.78
C ILE A 171 -14.63 0.15 -7.29
N ILE A 172 -13.48 -0.24 -7.83
CA ILE A 172 -12.51 0.64 -8.48
C ILE A 172 -12.58 0.35 -9.97
N VAL A 173 -12.94 1.34 -10.77
CA VAL A 173 -13.00 1.19 -12.23
C VAL A 173 -11.89 2.02 -12.86
N VAL A 174 -11.05 1.38 -13.67
CA VAL A 174 -9.99 2.03 -14.43
C VAL A 174 -10.35 1.99 -15.91
N ALA A 175 -10.52 3.16 -16.52
CA ALA A 175 -10.87 3.27 -17.92
C ALA A 175 -10.21 4.51 -18.53
N GLY A 176 -9.52 4.33 -19.66
CA GLY A 176 -8.99 5.42 -20.48
C GLY A 176 -10.02 6.07 -21.42
N MET A 177 -9.56 7.13 -22.10
CA MET A 177 -10.25 7.89 -23.16
C MET A 177 -11.62 8.50 -22.79
N GLU A 178 -12.69 7.73 -22.91
CA GLU A 178 -14.08 8.21 -22.71
C GLU A 178 -14.60 7.95 -21.30
N GLY A 179 -13.94 7.08 -20.52
CA GLY A 179 -14.30 6.85 -19.12
C GLY A 179 -15.75 6.42 -18.90
N ALA A 180 -16.36 5.72 -19.86
CA ALA A 180 -17.78 5.34 -19.82
C ALA A 180 -18.07 4.10 -18.95
N LEU A 181 -17.06 3.30 -18.59
CA LEU A 181 -17.28 2.10 -17.77
C LEU A 181 -17.82 2.41 -16.35
N PRO A 182 -17.32 3.43 -15.62
CA PRO A 182 -17.90 3.84 -14.34
C PRO A 182 -19.41 4.11 -14.37
N SER A 183 -19.94 4.76 -15.42
CA SER A 183 -21.37 5.09 -15.52
C SER A 183 -22.25 3.87 -15.81
N VAL A 184 -21.67 2.79 -16.31
CA VAL A 184 -22.37 1.51 -16.54
C VAL A 184 -22.34 0.61 -15.29
N VAL A 185 -21.32 0.78 -14.45
CA VAL A 185 -21.13 0.01 -13.20
C VAL A 185 -21.98 0.57 -12.06
N GLY A 186 -22.15 1.90 -12.02
CA GLY A 186 -22.82 2.64 -10.94
C GLY A 186 -24.34 2.72 -11.06
#